data_AF-A0A4U0HBC0-F1
#
_entry.id   AF-A0A4U0HBC0-F1
#
_cell.length_a   1.000
_cell.length_b   1.000
_cell.length_c   1.000
_cell.angle_alpha   90.00
_cell.angle_beta   90.00
_cell.angle_gamma   90.00
#
_symmetry.space_group_name_H-M   'P 1'
#
loop_
_entity.id
_entity.type
_entity.pdbx_description
1 polymer ?
#
loop_
_entity_poly.entity_id
_entity_poly.type
_entity_poly.pdbx_seq_one_letter_code
_entity_poly.pdbx_strand_id
1 'polypeptide(L)'
;MSRSVDDDGGGRHLAGGSDRQVANGGTAHPFANGGAASAAANGGAASAAAGGGGARAAAGDGARPRIAVSYVRGAPSHPAWFSKRLANLAHRAADGLRAAGAEPVVLDSASGHVFSALDYDGVVVLGGGDVDPARYGGDTDEPTVHCVDTGADETEIDLVNGAIENGRPVLGICRGLQLINVAFAGSLFEDLGADSIHKIHQPQPPMASHPVQIAPDSLLGAALGTATVTVQSGHHQAVRRLGDRLRVVATAADGVVEAVELARPDEGWLLAVQRHPEEPGSPDGQLHALLEPFVEACRQAPVDVAG
;
A
#
# COMPACT_ATOMS: atom_id res chain seq x y z
N MET A 1 -72.93 15.94 50.76
CA MET A 1 -73.33 15.28 52.02
C MET A 1 -72.30 14.19 52.33
N SER A 2 -71.56 14.36 53.45
CA SER A 2 -70.94 13.34 54.33
C SER A 2 -70.13 12.18 53.72
N ARG A 3 -68.93 11.77 54.16
CA ARG A 3 -68.04 11.96 55.34
C ARG A 3 -66.67 11.32 54.93
N SER A 4 -65.50 11.91 55.20
CA SER A 4 -64.58 11.64 56.35
C SER A 4 -63.86 10.26 56.30
N VAL A 5 -62.60 10.00 56.67
CA VAL A 5 -61.43 10.71 57.27
C VAL A 5 -60.32 9.61 57.49
N ASP A 6 -59.04 9.99 57.43
CA ASP A 6 -57.77 9.46 58.04
C ASP A 6 -57.36 7.96 57.91
N ASP A 7 -56.15 7.61 57.46
CA ASP A 7 -54.76 7.69 58.00
C ASP A 7 -54.35 6.43 58.78
N ASP A 8 -53.20 5.84 58.41
CA ASP A 8 -52.07 5.44 59.26
C ASP A 8 -51.19 4.33 58.66
N GLY A 9 -49.88 4.62 58.59
CA GLY A 9 -48.84 3.80 59.22
C GLY A 9 -48.34 2.51 58.56
N GLY A 10 -47.06 2.54 58.11
CA GLY A 10 -46.10 1.53 58.55
C GLY A 10 -45.34 0.71 57.50
N GLY A 11 -44.10 1.12 57.22
CA GLY A 11 -42.94 0.28 57.54
C GLY A 11 -42.35 -0.70 56.50
N ARG A 12 -41.12 -0.36 56.08
CA ARG A 12 -39.90 -1.21 55.93
C ARG A 12 -39.63 -1.92 54.59
N HIS A 13 -38.52 -1.46 53.99
CA HIS A 13 -37.40 -2.16 53.34
C HIS A 13 -37.64 -3.36 52.40
N LEU A 14 -37.06 -3.26 51.19
CA LEU A 14 -35.98 -4.10 50.61
C LEU A 14 -35.72 -3.54 49.18
N ALA A 15 -34.66 -2.77 48.93
CA ALA A 15 -33.34 -3.23 48.47
C ALA A 15 -33.34 -3.98 47.12
N GLY A 16 -32.70 -3.39 46.09
CA GLY A 16 -31.88 -4.15 45.13
C GLY A 16 -32.15 -3.95 43.63
N GLY A 17 -31.13 -3.49 42.89
CA GLY A 17 -30.91 -3.83 41.47
C GLY A 17 -31.10 -2.68 40.48
N SER A 18 -30.25 -1.65 40.50
CA SER A 18 -29.01 -1.53 39.69
C SER A 18 -29.25 -1.36 38.18
N ASP A 19 -29.23 -0.10 37.74
CA ASP A 19 -28.85 0.31 36.39
C ASP A 19 -27.57 -0.41 35.96
N ARG A 20 -27.66 -1.19 34.88
CA ARG A 20 -26.49 -1.64 34.14
C ARG A 20 -26.30 -0.73 32.93
N GLN A 21 -25.47 0.29 33.17
CA GLN A 21 -24.60 0.89 32.15
C GLN A 21 -23.88 -0.24 31.39
N VAL A 22 -24.17 -0.35 30.10
CA VAL A 22 -23.40 -1.21 29.19
C VAL A 22 -22.10 -0.48 28.90
N ALA A 23 -21.04 -0.88 29.59
CA ALA A 23 -19.68 -0.45 29.29
C ALA A 23 -19.25 -1.10 27.97
N ASN A 24 -18.99 -0.27 26.95
CA ASN A 24 -18.35 -0.67 25.70
C ASN A 24 -16.86 -0.94 26.00
N GLY A 25 -16.52 -2.20 26.24
CA GLY A 25 -15.14 -2.67 26.31
C GLY A 25 -14.59 -2.96 24.92
N GLY A 26 -14.30 -1.90 24.16
CA GLY A 26 -13.46 -1.99 22.97
C GLY A 26 -12.02 -1.69 23.37
N THR A 27 -11.15 -2.69 23.36
CA THR A 27 -9.71 -2.49 23.52
C THR A 27 -9.18 -1.81 22.25
N ALA A 28 -9.20 -0.48 22.24
CA ALA A 28 -8.44 0.31 21.28
C ALA A 28 -6.95 0.05 21.53
N HIS A 29 -6.27 -0.55 20.56
CA HIS A 29 -4.81 -0.59 20.56
C HIS A 29 -4.30 0.83 20.26
N PRO A 30 -3.54 1.48 21.16
CA PRO A 30 -3.04 2.81 20.88
C PRO A 30 -1.85 2.71 19.91
N PHE A 31 -2.04 3.20 18.68
CA PHE A 31 -0.96 3.49 17.74
C PHE A 31 -0.12 4.65 18.31
N ALA A 32 0.81 4.34 19.20
CA ALA A 32 1.71 5.32 19.80
C ALA A 32 3.01 5.42 18.98
N ASN A 33 3.25 6.61 18.44
CA ASN A 33 4.49 6.96 17.75
C ASN A 33 5.59 7.21 18.79
N GLY A 34 6.68 6.43 18.77
CA GLY A 34 7.79 6.57 19.70
C GLY A 34 9.11 6.12 19.08
N GLY A 35 10.00 7.08 18.81
CA GLY A 35 11.34 6.84 18.26
C GLY A 35 12.41 6.62 19.34
N ALA A 36 13.42 5.80 19.01
CA ALA A 36 14.86 6.12 19.06
C ALA A 36 15.72 4.84 18.92
N ALA A 37 16.44 4.77 17.80
CA ALA A 37 17.75 4.15 17.48
C ALA A 37 18.24 2.84 18.15
N SER A 38 18.71 1.93 17.29
CA SER A 38 20.08 1.36 17.36
C SER A 38 20.50 0.80 16.00
N ALA A 39 21.49 1.42 15.37
CA ALA A 39 22.11 0.97 14.14
C ALA A 39 23.16 -0.12 14.42
N ALA A 40 23.06 -1.25 13.72
CA ALA A 40 24.16 -2.20 13.57
C ALA A 40 24.36 -2.45 12.08
N ALA A 41 25.44 -1.88 11.55
CA ALA A 41 25.90 -2.13 10.19
C ALA A 41 26.51 -3.53 10.11
N ASN A 42 26.08 -4.34 9.14
CA ASN A 42 26.85 -5.47 8.66
C ASN A 42 27.00 -5.35 7.14
N GLY A 43 28.23 -5.04 6.73
CA GLY A 43 28.64 -5.03 5.33
C GLY A 43 28.75 -6.44 4.78
N GLY A 44 27.98 -6.71 3.73
CA GLY A 44 28.23 -7.79 2.78
C GLY A 44 28.54 -7.14 1.44
N ALA A 45 29.76 -7.33 0.95
CA ALA A 45 30.21 -6.80 -0.33
C ALA A 45 29.40 -7.41 -1.48
N ALA A 46 28.60 -6.60 -2.17
CA ALA A 46 28.00 -6.96 -3.44
C ALA A 46 29.08 -6.90 -4.54
N SER A 47 29.36 -8.05 -5.13
CA SER A 47 30.19 -8.18 -6.33
C SER A 47 29.42 -7.59 -7.51
N ALA A 48 29.82 -6.41 -7.97
CA ALA A 48 29.33 -5.80 -9.19
C ALA A 48 29.67 -6.67 -10.41
N ALA A 49 28.69 -7.41 -10.92
CA ALA A 49 28.75 -7.96 -12.27
C ALA A 49 28.34 -6.84 -13.23
N ALA A 50 29.31 -6.33 -13.99
CA ALA A 50 29.08 -5.38 -15.07
C ALA A 50 28.26 -6.05 -16.19
N GLY A 51 26.95 -5.91 -16.13
CA GLY A 51 26.05 -6.12 -17.27
C GLY A 51 26.01 -4.82 -18.07
N GLY A 52 26.40 -4.87 -19.35
CA GLY A 52 26.37 -3.72 -20.25
C GLY A 52 24.94 -3.23 -20.47
N GLY A 53 24.52 -2.24 -19.68
CA GLY A 53 23.31 -1.46 -19.94
C GLY A 53 23.56 -0.53 -21.12
N GLY A 54 22.98 -0.86 -22.27
CA GLY A 54 22.95 0.06 -23.40
C GLY A 54 22.13 1.29 -23.02
N ALA A 55 22.77 2.46 -23.03
CA ALA A 55 22.09 3.73 -22.80
C ALA A 55 20.92 3.91 -23.78
N ARG A 56 19.75 4.29 -23.28
CA ARG A 56 18.54 4.46 -24.11
C ARG A 56 18.58 5.82 -24.80
N ALA A 57 18.39 5.85 -26.11
CA ALA A 57 18.21 7.09 -26.84
C ALA A 57 16.98 7.86 -26.32
N ALA A 58 17.10 9.19 -26.23
CA ALA A 58 16.00 10.05 -25.83
C ALA A 58 14.75 9.77 -26.69
N ALA A 59 13.61 9.58 -26.03
CA ALA A 59 12.33 9.40 -26.69
C ALA A 59 12.01 10.67 -27.50
N GLY A 60 11.76 10.52 -28.80
CA GLY A 60 11.38 11.66 -29.65
C GLY A 60 10.07 12.30 -29.20
N ASP A 61 9.89 13.58 -29.53
CA ASP A 61 8.68 14.35 -29.19
C ASP A 61 7.43 13.59 -29.70
N GLY A 62 6.59 13.11 -28.77
CA GLY A 62 5.40 12.29 -29.05
C GLY A 62 5.48 10.78 -28.75
N ALA A 63 6.62 10.26 -28.28
CA ALA A 63 6.72 8.86 -27.87
C ALA A 63 6.03 8.59 -26.50
N ARG A 64 5.32 7.46 -26.40
CA ARG A 64 4.62 7.05 -25.17
C ARG A 64 5.65 6.59 -24.13
N PRO A 65 5.56 7.02 -22.85
CA PRO A 65 6.48 6.54 -21.81
C PRO A 65 6.29 5.03 -21.62
N ARG A 66 7.41 4.30 -21.60
CA ARG A 66 7.43 2.85 -21.34
C ARG A 66 7.44 2.62 -19.84
N ILE A 67 6.41 1.98 -19.30
CA ILE A 67 6.21 1.86 -17.86
C ILE A 67 6.32 0.40 -17.47
N ALA A 68 7.24 0.07 -16.56
CA ALA A 68 7.28 -1.25 -15.96
C ALA A 68 6.05 -1.43 -15.07
N VAL A 69 5.32 -2.53 -15.26
CA VAL A 69 4.20 -2.94 -14.40
C VAL A 69 4.57 -4.27 -13.77
N SER A 70 5.14 -4.20 -12.56
CA SER A 70 5.63 -5.37 -11.83
C SER A 70 4.56 -5.97 -10.93
N TYR A 71 4.45 -7.29 -10.98
CA TYR A 71 3.74 -8.09 -9.99
C TYR A 71 4.27 -9.52 -9.99
N VAL A 72 3.97 -10.23 -8.89
CA VAL A 72 4.32 -11.64 -8.70
C VAL A 72 3.34 -12.52 -9.49
N ARG A 73 3.70 -12.89 -10.74
CA ARG A 73 2.81 -13.67 -11.62
C ARG A 73 3.02 -15.16 -11.47
N GLY A 74 4.29 -15.59 -11.49
CA GLY A 74 4.69 -16.99 -11.62
C GLY A 74 5.03 -17.72 -10.32
N ALA A 75 4.79 -17.11 -9.16
CA ALA A 75 5.24 -17.67 -7.87
C ALA A 75 4.58 -19.03 -7.56
N PRO A 76 5.37 -20.08 -7.27
CA PRO A 76 4.83 -21.39 -6.88
C PRO A 76 4.05 -21.38 -5.56
N SER A 77 4.27 -20.37 -4.70
CA SER A 77 3.56 -20.20 -3.43
C SER A 77 2.12 -19.72 -3.61
N HIS A 78 1.73 -19.27 -4.80
CA HIS A 78 0.42 -18.70 -5.06
C HIS A 78 -0.59 -19.76 -5.50
N PRO A 79 -1.78 -19.85 -4.87
CA PRO A 79 -2.85 -20.69 -5.39
C PRO A 79 -3.40 -20.12 -6.70
N ALA A 80 -3.85 -20.99 -7.61
CA ALA A 80 -4.25 -20.60 -8.96
C ALA A 80 -5.33 -19.49 -9.03
N TRP A 81 -6.27 -19.48 -8.08
CA TRP A 81 -7.29 -18.42 -8.01
C TRP A 81 -6.68 -17.05 -7.70
N PHE A 82 -5.63 -17.02 -6.88
CA PHE A 82 -4.94 -15.80 -6.47
C PHE A 82 -4.10 -15.27 -7.63
N SER A 83 -3.32 -16.12 -8.29
CA SER A 83 -2.58 -15.74 -9.50
C SER A 83 -3.50 -15.19 -10.60
N LYS A 84 -4.68 -15.81 -10.79
CA LYS A 84 -5.70 -15.31 -11.73
C LYS A 84 -6.22 -13.93 -11.32
N ARG A 85 -6.44 -13.69 -10.02
CA ARG A 85 -6.89 -12.39 -9.51
C ARG A 85 -5.81 -11.31 -9.73
N LEU A 86 -4.56 -11.59 -9.37
CA LEU A 86 -3.45 -10.66 -9.58
C LEU A 86 -3.29 -10.31 -11.07
N ALA A 87 -3.39 -11.30 -11.96
CA ALA A 87 -3.35 -11.07 -13.41
C ALA A 87 -4.49 -10.14 -13.89
N ASN A 88 -5.71 -10.29 -13.36
CA ASN A 88 -6.83 -9.40 -13.70
C ASN A 88 -6.60 -7.97 -13.23
N LEU A 89 -6.10 -7.78 -12.01
CA LEU A 89 -5.76 -6.45 -11.47
C LEU A 89 -4.62 -5.81 -12.29
N ALA A 90 -3.60 -6.59 -12.64
CA ALA A 90 -2.49 -6.13 -13.48
C ALA A 90 -2.94 -5.73 -14.90
N HIS A 91 -3.85 -6.48 -15.52
CA HIS A 91 -4.44 -6.09 -16.80
C HIS A 91 -5.19 -4.76 -16.71
N ARG A 92 -5.95 -4.54 -15.63
CA ARG A 92 -6.68 -3.28 -15.42
C ARG A 92 -5.75 -2.10 -15.20
N ALA A 93 -4.69 -2.26 -14.41
CA ALA A 93 -3.66 -1.25 -14.26
C ALA A 93 -3.00 -0.92 -15.62
N ALA A 94 -2.63 -1.95 -16.39
CA ALA A 94 -2.05 -1.78 -17.71
C ALA A 94 -3.00 -1.07 -18.70
N ASP A 95 -4.29 -1.42 -18.70
CA ASP A 95 -5.29 -0.76 -19.55
C ASP A 95 -5.51 0.70 -19.16
N GLY A 96 -5.51 1.00 -17.86
CA GLY A 96 -5.53 2.38 -17.36
C GLY A 96 -4.31 3.19 -17.82
N LEU A 97 -3.12 2.59 -17.80
CA LEU A 97 -1.88 3.22 -18.28
C LEU A 97 -1.95 3.49 -19.79
N ARG A 98 -2.47 2.54 -20.58
CA ARG A 98 -2.70 2.74 -22.02
C ARG A 98 -3.67 3.90 -22.27
N ALA A 99 -4.75 3.99 -21.49
CA ALA A 99 -5.71 5.07 -21.58
C ALA A 99 -5.09 6.44 -21.22
N ALA A 100 -4.16 6.49 -20.27
CA ALA A 100 -3.39 7.67 -19.92
C ALA A 100 -2.25 8.01 -20.92
N GLY A 101 -2.08 7.21 -21.98
CA GLY A 101 -1.14 7.46 -23.07
C GLY A 101 0.27 6.89 -22.85
N ALA A 102 0.41 5.85 -22.02
CA ALA A 102 1.66 5.14 -21.80
C ALA A 102 1.72 3.77 -22.52
N GLU A 103 2.91 3.18 -22.57
CA GLU A 103 3.16 1.81 -23.02
C GLU A 103 3.53 0.93 -21.81
N PRO A 104 2.58 0.17 -21.23
CA PRO A 104 2.89 -0.71 -20.11
C PRO A 104 3.65 -1.96 -20.56
N VAL A 105 4.75 -2.25 -19.89
CA VAL A 105 5.55 -3.47 -20.03
C VAL A 105 5.36 -4.29 -18.76
N VAL A 106 4.60 -5.38 -18.86
CA VAL A 106 4.24 -6.18 -17.69
C VAL A 106 5.36 -7.16 -17.35
N LEU A 107 5.91 -7.04 -16.14
CA LEU A 107 7.02 -7.84 -15.63
C LEU A 107 6.50 -8.90 -14.66
N ASP A 108 7.11 -10.08 -14.70
CA ASP A 108 6.91 -11.11 -13.68
C ASP A 108 8.12 -11.09 -12.73
N SER A 109 7.93 -10.54 -11.55
CA SER A 109 9.00 -10.42 -10.54
C SER A 109 9.44 -11.78 -9.98
N ALA A 110 8.61 -12.82 -10.10
CA ALA A 110 8.97 -14.19 -9.72
C ALA A 110 9.73 -14.97 -10.81
N SER A 111 9.99 -14.35 -11.98
CA SER A 111 10.61 -15.06 -13.12
C SER A 111 12.11 -15.37 -12.94
N GLY A 112 12.76 -14.76 -11.95
CA GLY A 112 14.22 -14.80 -11.77
C GLY A 112 15.00 -13.97 -12.80
N HIS A 113 14.31 -13.19 -13.64
CA HIS A 113 14.94 -12.25 -14.54
C HIS A 113 15.37 -10.97 -13.79
N VAL A 114 16.56 -10.46 -14.11
CA VAL A 114 17.05 -9.19 -13.56
C VAL A 114 16.53 -8.06 -14.45
N PHE A 115 15.75 -7.15 -13.88
CA PHE A 115 15.23 -5.97 -14.57
C PHE A 115 16.01 -4.73 -14.16
N SER A 116 16.33 -3.87 -15.13
CA SER A 116 16.90 -2.55 -14.84
C SER A 116 15.80 -1.48 -14.88
N ALA A 117 15.70 -0.67 -13.83
CA ALA A 117 14.77 0.46 -13.82
C ALA A 117 15.06 1.48 -14.94
N LEU A 118 16.32 1.55 -15.42
CA LEU A 118 16.74 2.43 -16.52
C LEU A 118 16.13 2.05 -17.88
N ASP A 119 15.61 0.83 -18.03
CA ASP A 119 14.93 0.40 -19.26
C ASP A 119 13.54 1.05 -19.42
N TYR A 120 13.04 1.70 -18.37
CA TYR A 120 11.68 2.23 -18.25
C TYR A 120 11.68 3.71 -17.86
N ASP A 121 10.59 4.39 -18.21
CA ASP A 121 10.35 5.79 -17.87
C ASP A 121 9.67 5.97 -16.51
N GLY A 122 9.16 4.87 -15.94
CA GLY A 122 8.58 4.81 -14.60
C GLY A 122 8.23 3.38 -14.22
N VAL A 123 7.99 3.15 -12.93
CA VAL A 123 7.74 1.82 -12.36
C VAL A 123 6.43 1.82 -11.58
N VAL A 124 5.57 0.83 -11.85
CA VAL A 124 4.40 0.50 -11.04
C VAL A 124 4.64 -0.85 -10.36
N VAL A 125 4.50 -0.90 -9.04
CA VAL A 125 4.52 -2.15 -8.26
C VAL A 125 3.13 -2.43 -7.73
N LEU A 126 2.55 -3.56 -8.13
CA LEU A 126 1.17 -3.92 -7.81
C LEU A 126 1.05 -4.75 -6.53
N GLY A 127 -0.21 -5.06 -6.18
CA GLY A 127 -0.54 -6.00 -5.11
C GLY A 127 -0.01 -7.42 -5.38
N GLY A 128 0.10 -8.22 -4.32
CA GLY A 128 0.62 -9.59 -4.37
C GLY A 128 0.40 -10.29 -3.03
N GLY A 129 1.16 -11.36 -2.78
CA GLY A 129 1.21 -12.02 -1.46
C GLY A 129 1.90 -11.17 -0.40
N ASP A 130 2.36 -11.78 0.68
CA ASP A 130 2.98 -11.01 1.75
C ASP A 130 4.45 -10.69 1.44
N VAL A 131 4.94 -9.58 2.00
CA VAL A 131 6.38 -9.26 1.98
C VAL A 131 7.07 -10.10 3.05
N ASP A 132 8.21 -10.70 2.70
CA ASP A 132 9.01 -11.51 3.62
C ASP A 132 9.37 -10.73 4.91
N PRO A 133 8.95 -11.18 6.10
CA PRO A 133 9.29 -10.56 7.38
C PRO A 133 10.78 -10.34 7.61
N ALA A 134 11.65 -11.21 7.06
CA ALA A 134 13.09 -11.08 7.19
C ALA A 134 13.63 -9.76 6.60
N ARG A 135 12.92 -9.16 5.63
CA ARG A 135 13.33 -7.91 4.95
C ARG A 135 13.21 -6.67 5.85
N TYR A 136 12.38 -6.72 6.89
CA TYR A 136 12.12 -5.58 7.75
C TYR A 136 12.32 -5.87 9.24
N GLY A 137 12.99 -6.99 9.56
CA GLY A 137 13.22 -7.44 10.93
C GLY A 137 11.91 -7.81 11.65
N GLY A 138 10.94 -8.34 10.91
CA GLY A 138 9.69 -8.88 11.42
C GLY A 138 9.81 -10.31 11.93
N ASP A 139 8.67 -10.85 12.37
CA ASP A 139 8.56 -12.24 12.83
C ASP A 139 8.41 -13.20 11.64
N THR A 140 9.46 -13.98 11.36
CA THR A 140 9.44 -14.98 10.27
C THR A 140 8.61 -16.22 10.59
N ASP A 141 8.22 -16.41 11.85
CA ASP A 141 7.40 -17.53 12.31
C ASP A 141 5.90 -17.16 12.39
N GLU A 142 5.50 -15.95 11.99
CA GLU A 142 4.11 -15.50 12.05
C GLU A 142 3.19 -16.37 11.15
N PRO A 143 2.27 -17.17 11.73
CA PRO A 143 1.50 -18.16 10.98
C PRO A 143 0.50 -17.56 9.98
N THR A 144 0.15 -16.28 10.08
CA THR A 144 -0.75 -15.64 9.11
C THR A 144 -0.05 -15.20 7.83
N VAL A 145 1.28 -15.14 7.81
CA VAL A 145 2.05 -14.75 6.63
C VAL A 145 1.98 -15.84 5.56
N HIS A 146 1.67 -15.45 4.32
CA HIS A 146 1.39 -16.38 3.24
C HIS A 146 1.73 -15.81 1.86
N CYS A 147 1.85 -16.71 0.87
CA CYS A 147 2.11 -16.34 -0.53
C CYS A 147 3.38 -15.49 -0.75
N VAL A 148 4.35 -15.57 0.17
CA VAL A 148 5.65 -14.91 0.08
C VAL A 148 6.43 -15.45 -1.11
N ASP A 149 7.13 -14.55 -1.80
CA ASP A 149 8.14 -14.87 -2.81
C ASP A 149 9.34 -13.95 -2.60
N THR A 150 10.39 -14.48 -1.97
CA THR A 150 11.54 -13.70 -1.52
C THR A 150 12.40 -13.18 -2.67
N GLY A 151 12.40 -13.87 -3.82
CA GLY A 151 13.10 -13.44 -5.02
C GLY A 151 12.34 -12.32 -5.75
N ALA A 152 11.02 -12.37 -5.72
CA ALA A 152 10.19 -11.28 -6.22
C ALA A 152 10.31 -10.02 -5.34
N ASP A 153 10.35 -10.19 -4.01
CA ASP A 153 10.64 -9.08 -3.07
C ASP A 153 11.97 -8.38 -3.42
N GLU A 154 13.05 -9.14 -3.65
CA GLU A 154 14.34 -8.59 -4.09
C GLU A 154 14.24 -7.82 -5.39
N THR A 155 13.65 -8.45 -6.39
CA THR A 155 13.52 -7.88 -7.74
C THR A 155 12.76 -6.55 -7.70
N GLU A 156 11.70 -6.46 -6.91
CA GLU A 156 10.89 -5.25 -6.83
C GLU A 156 11.51 -4.16 -5.95
N ILE A 157 12.22 -4.54 -4.88
CA ILE A 157 13.02 -3.59 -4.08
C ILE A 157 14.12 -2.98 -4.96
N ASP A 158 14.83 -3.79 -5.75
CA ASP A 158 15.87 -3.32 -6.66
C ASP A 158 15.31 -2.39 -7.75
N LEU A 159 14.13 -2.72 -8.30
CA LEU A 159 13.43 -1.85 -9.24
C LEU A 159 13.03 -0.51 -8.61
N VAL A 160 12.51 -0.50 -7.38
CA VAL A 160 12.12 0.73 -6.67
C VAL A 160 13.35 1.59 -6.36
N ASN A 161 14.41 1.00 -5.82
CA ASN A 161 15.65 1.72 -5.50
C ASN A 161 16.28 2.29 -6.76
N GLY A 162 16.44 1.46 -7.80
CA GLY A 162 16.98 1.88 -9.08
C GLY A 162 16.15 2.97 -9.74
N ALA A 163 14.81 2.93 -9.63
CA ALA A 163 13.95 3.98 -10.15
C ALA A 163 14.20 5.31 -9.43
N ILE A 164 14.18 5.31 -8.10
CA ILE A 164 14.34 6.52 -7.29
C ILE A 164 15.74 7.12 -7.44
N GLU A 165 16.79 6.31 -7.46
CA GLU A 165 18.17 6.77 -7.65
C GLU A 165 18.39 7.45 -9.01
N ASN A 166 17.60 7.06 -10.02
CA ASN A 166 17.68 7.60 -11.37
C ASN A 166 16.54 8.57 -11.70
N GLY A 167 15.81 9.07 -10.69
CA GLY A 167 14.75 10.05 -10.87
C GLY A 167 13.56 9.55 -11.69
N ARG A 168 13.33 8.23 -11.76
CA ARG A 168 12.18 7.62 -12.41
C ARG A 168 10.99 7.60 -11.46
N PRO A 169 9.79 8.06 -11.89
CA PRO A 169 8.60 8.00 -11.06
C PRO A 169 8.23 6.57 -10.62
N VAL A 170 7.72 6.45 -9.40
CA VAL A 170 7.27 5.17 -8.81
C VAL A 170 5.82 5.26 -8.33
N LEU A 171 5.00 4.29 -8.70
CA LEU A 171 3.65 4.11 -8.16
C LEU A 171 3.52 2.74 -7.47
N GLY A 172 3.12 2.74 -6.20
CA GLY A 172 2.86 1.51 -5.44
C GLY A 172 1.38 1.27 -5.17
N ILE A 173 0.91 0.03 -5.31
CA ILE A 173 -0.46 -0.37 -4.99
C ILE A 173 -0.46 -1.58 -4.06
N CYS A 174 -1.17 -1.48 -2.93
CA CYS A 174 -1.30 -2.50 -1.90
C CYS A 174 0.05 -3.03 -1.42
N ARG A 175 0.42 -4.27 -1.75
CA ARG A 175 1.76 -4.82 -1.49
C ARG A 175 2.87 -3.92 -2.04
N GLY A 176 2.66 -3.24 -3.16
CA GLY A 176 3.60 -2.25 -3.68
C GLY A 176 3.89 -1.11 -2.70
N LEU A 177 2.91 -0.62 -1.95
CA LEU A 177 3.16 0.35 -0.86
C LEU A 177 4.03 -0.28 0.23
N GLN A 178 3.72 -1.51 0.62
CA GLN A 178 4.44 -2.21 1.68
C GLN A 178 5.91 -2.45 1.30
N LEU A 179 6.17 -2.91 0.07
CA LEU A 179 7.52 -3.07 -0.47
C LEU A 179 8.27 -1.75 -0.56
N ILE A 180 7.63 -0.68 -1.03
CA ILE A 180 8.23 0.65 -1.05
C ILE A 180 8.60 1.06 0.39
N ASN A 181 7.70 0.89 1.35
CA ASN A 181 8.02 1.20 2.74
C ASN A 181 9.24 0.41 3.25
N VAL A 182 9.34 -0.87 2.92
CA VAL A 182 10.49 -1.74 3.28
C VAL A 182 11.77 -1.33 2.55
N ALA A 183 11.71 -0.99 1.26
CA ALA A 183 12.85 -0.49 0.48
C ALA A 183 13.45 0.79 1.09
N PHE A 184 12.59 1.62 1.70
CA PHE A 184 12.99 2.81 2.46
C PHE A 184 13.23 2.51 3.96
N ALA A 185 13.61 1.29 4.32
CA ALA A 185 13.95 0.88 5.70
C ALA A 185 12.82 1.00 6.73
N GLY A 186 11.56 1.00 6.30
CA GLY A 186 10.38 0.89 7.15
C GLY A 186 10.14 -0.54 7.65
N SER A 187 9.05 -0.75 8.38
CA SER A 187 8.60 -2.07 8.80
C SER A 187 7.09 -2.23 8.70
N LEU A 188 6.63 -3.47 8.68
CA LEU A 188 5.21 -3.81 8.60
C LEU A 188 4.70 -4.38 9.92
N PHE A 189 3.37 -4.35 10.07
CA PHE A 189 2.63 -5.30 10.87
C PHE A 189 2.38 -6.52 9.98
N GLU A 190 2.74 -7.70 10.46
CA GLU A 190 2.55 -8.98 9.78
C GLU A 190 1.06 -9.36 9.71
N ASP A 191 0.26 -8.92 10.69
CA ASP A 191 -1.18 -9.11 10.71
C ASP A 191 -1.92 -8.00 11.48
N LEU A 192 -3.02 -7.51 10.91
CA LEU A 192 -3.91 -6.53 11.53
C LEU A 192 -4.97 -7.15 12.46
N GLY A 193 -4.98 -8.47 12.65
CA GLY A 193 -5.96 -9.18 13.48
C GLY A 193 -7.29 -9.47 12.78
N ALA A 194 -8.03 -10.47 13.27
CA ALA A 194 -9.23 -10.99 12.62
C ALA A 194 -10.37 -9.96 12.42
N ASP A 195 -10.47 -8.97 13.31
CA ASP A 195 -11.53 -7.95 13.30
C ASP A 195 -11.18 -6.70 12.47
N SER A 196 -10.07 -6.75 11.71
CA SER A 196 -9.59 -5.63 10.92
C SER A 196 -10.54 -5.27 9.78
N ILE A 197 -10.90 -3.99 9.68
CA ILE A 197 -11.75 -3.45 8.60
C ILE A 197 -11.13 -3.55 7.20
N HIS A 198 -9.86 -3.93 7.11
CA HIS A 198 -9.08 -3.97 5.87
C HIS A 198 -9.08 -5.33 5.19
N LYS A 199 -9.45 -6.38 5.93
CA LYS A 199 -9.36 -7.77 5.50
C LYS A 199 -10.58 -8.22 4.69
N ILE A 200 -10.36 -9.17 3.79
CA ILE A 200 -11.44 -9.91 3.15
C ILE A 200 -11.93 -10.96 4.15
N HIS A 201 -13.15 -10.79 4.67
CA HIS A 201 -13.71 -11.67 5.71
C HIS A 201 -14.40 -12.93 5.14
N GLN A 202 -14.44 -13.07 3.81
CA GLN A 202 -15.01 -14.23 3.12
C GLN A 202 -13.96 -14.87 2.19
N PRO A 203 -14.07 -16.17 1.88
CA PRO A 203 -13.06 -16.88 1.08
C PRO A 203 -12.87 -16.34 -0.36
N GLN A 204 -13.75 -15.43 -0.82
CA GLN A 204 -13.81 -14.76 -2.12
C GLN A 204 -14.61 -13.42 -1.95
N PRO A 205 -14.64 -12.49 -2.94
CA PRO A 205 -15.09 -11.09 -2.77
C PRO A 205 -16.48 -10.88 -2.12
N PRO A 206 -16.80 -9.65 -1.67
CA PRO A 206 -16.13 -8.38 -1.99
C PRO A 206 -14.88 -8.08 -1.15
N MET A 207 -14.00 -7.22 -1.69
CA MET A 207 -13.01 -6.51 -0.87
C MET A 207 -13.71 -5.72 0.23
N ALA A 208 -13.00 -5.45 1.33
CA ALA A 208 -13.52 -4.59 2.38
C ALA A 208 -13.65 -3.15 1.87
N SER A 209 -14.64 -2.42 2.40
CA SER A 209 -14.94 -1.05 2.01
C SER A 209 -15.00 -0.15 3.23
N HIS A 210 -14.19 0.90 3.23
CA HIS A 210 -14.10 1.85 4.34
C HIS A 210 -13.65 3.24 3.85
N PRO A 211 -13.90 4.30 4.64
CA PRO A 211 -13.43 5.63 4.33
C PRO A 211 -11.96 5.83 4.72
N VAL A 212 -11.26 6.63 3.92
CA VAL A 212 -9.87 7.05 4.14
C VAL A 212 -9.81 8.57 4.10
N GLN A 213 -9.14 9.16 5.10
CA GLN A 213 -8.84 10.59 5.17
C GLN A 213 -7.57 10.90 4.38
N ILE A 214 -7.57 11.97 3.59
CA ILE A 214 -6.47 12.35 2.69
C ILE A 214 -5.93 13.72 3.11
N ALA A 215 -4.61 13.85 3.17
CA ALA A 215 -3.94 15.13 3.35
C ALA A 215 -4.13 16.00 2.08
N PRO A 216 -4.73 17.20 2.17
CA PRO A 216 -5.04 18.00 0.99
C PRO A 216 -3.79 18.52 0.27
N ASP A 217 -2.67 18.68 0.99
CA ASP A 217 -1.37 19.11 0.49
C ASP A 217 -0.50 17.94 0.00
N SER A 218 -1.09 16.94 -0.67
CA SER A 218 -0.40 15.75 -1.16
C SER A 218 -0.65 15.48 -2.65
N LEU A 219 0.17 14.61 -3.27
CA LEU A 219 -0.08 14.13 -4.64
C LEU A 219 -1.46 13.46 -4.73
N LEU A 220 -1.83 12.67 -3.72
CA LEU A 220 -3.13 12.00 -3.66
C LEU A 220 -4.29 13.00 -3.51
N GLY A 221 -4.12 14.01 -2.66
CA GLY A 221 -5.10 15.09 -2.47
C GLY A 221 -5.33 15.89 -3.74
N ALA A 222 -4.25 16.22 -4.46
CA ALA A 222 -4.31 16.88 -5.76
C ALA A 222 -4.99 16.00 -6.83
N ALA A 223 -4.67 14.71 -6.86
CA ALA A 223 -5.23 13.75 -7.81
C ALA A 223 -6.74 13.53 -7.62
N LEU A 224 -7.21 13.38 -6.39
CA LEU A 224 -8.61 13.03 -6.10
C LEU A 224 -9.50 14.25 -5.85
N GLY A 225 -8.94 15.41 -5.49
CA GLY A 225 -9.70 16.63 -5.22
C GLY A 225 -10.68 16.54 -4.03
N THR A 226 -10.48 15.57 -3.13
CA THR A 226 -11.32 15.35 -1.94
C THR A 226 -10.48 15.05 -0.71
N ALA A 227 -11.00 15.42 0.47
CA ALA A 227 -10.39 15.13 1.77
C ALA A 227 -10.74 13.72 2.29
N THR A 228 -11.75 13.07 1.71
CA THR A 228 -12.16 11.71 2.10
C THR A 228 -12.58 10.91 0.88
N VAL A 229 -12.21 9.63 0.85
CA VAL A 229 -12.56 8.72 -0.22
C VAL A 229 -12.93 7.34 0.34
N THR A 230 -13.94 6.68 -0.24
CA THR A 230 -14.24 5.27 0.04
C THR A 230 -13.33 4.38 -0.80
N VAL A 231 -12.79 3.32 -0.21
CA VAL A 231 -11.75 2.49 -0.84
C VAL A 231 -12.17 1.04 -0.93
N GLN A 232 -11.42 0.24 -1.69
CA GLN A 232 -11.47 -1.22 -1.63
C GLN A 232 -10.15 -1.75 -1.09
N SER A 233 -10.23 -2.55 -0.03
CA SER A 233 -9.08 -3.10 0.67
C SER A 233 -9.15 -4.63 0.74
N GLY A 234 -7.99 -5.26 0.62
CA GLY A 234 -7.85 -6.70 0.71
C GLY A 234 -6.51 -7.11 1.30
N HIS A 235 -6.04 -6.36 2.30
CA HIS A 235 -4.74 -6.55 2.93
C HIS A 235 -4.91 -6.87 4.41
N HIS A 236 -4.02 -7.71 4.92
CA HIS A 236 -3.91 -8.00 6.36
C HIS A 236 -2.58 -7.53 6.95
N GLN A 237 -1.58 -7.24 6.10
CA GLN A 237 -0.39 -6.49 6.46
C GLN A 237 -0.62 -4.97 6.31
N ALA A 238 0.16 -4.17 7.04
CA ALA A 238 0.17 -2.71 6.90
C ALA A 238 1.50 -2.10 7.39
N VAL A 239 1.74 -0.83 7.08
CA VAL A 239 2.90 -0.10 7.61
C VAL A 239 2.82 0.01 9.13
N ARG A 240 3.88 -0.43 9.82
CA ARG A 240 4.09 -0.28 11.27
C ARG A 240 5.03 0.88 11.58
N ARG A 241 6.18 0.89 10.93
CA ARG A 241 7.14 2.00 10.96
C ARG A 241 7.27 2.52 9.55
N LEU A 242 7.03 3.81 9.38
CA LEU A 242 7.24 4.47 8.10
C LEU A 242 8.72 4.46 7.73
N GLY A 243 9.02 4.14 6.48
CA GLY A 243 10.36 4.22 5.92
C GLY A 243 10.89 5.65 5.89
N ASP A 244 12.20 5.77 5.82
CA ASP A 244 12.91 7.03 5.67
C ASP A 244 12.45 7.75 4.40
N ARG A 245 12.57 9.09 4.37
CA ARG A 245 12.20 9.94 3.22
C ARG A 245 10.72 9.88 2.81
N LEU A 246 9.88 9.06 3.44
CA LEU A 246 8.45 8.99 3.19
C LEU A 246 7.67 9.87 4.16
N ARG A 247 6.48 10.30 3.75
CA ARG A 247 5.46 10.87 4.64
C ARG A 247 4.12 10.19 4.40
N VAL A 248 3.32 10.09 5.47
CA VAL A 248 1.94 9.60 5.37
C VAL A 248 1.05 10.70 4.80
N VAL A 249 0.22 10.35 3.81
CA VAL A 249 -0.73 11.28 3.18
C VAL A 249 -2.16 10.76 3.13
N ALA A 250 -2.40 9.53 3.59
CA ALA A 250 -3.75 9.07 3.88
C ALA A 250 -3.79 8.06 5.02
N THR A 251 -4.87 8.08 5.80
CA THR A 251 -5.10 7.16 6.93
C THR A 251 -6.56 6.73 7.02
N ALA A 252 -6.79 5.49 7.45
CA ALA A 252 -8.12 5.01 7.82
C ALA A 252 -8.49 5.45 9.25
N ALA A 253 -9.75 5.25 9.64
CA ALA A 253 -10.26 5.68 10.95
C ALA A 253 -9.61 4.98 12.15
N ASP A 254 -9.03 3.80 11.94
CA ASP A 254 -8.26 3.05 12.93
C ASP A 254 -6.79 3.47 12.98
N GLY A 255 -6.34 4.40 12.14
CA GLY A 255 -4.96 4.89 12.09
C GLY A 255 -4.04 4.09 11.16
N VAL A 256 -4.55 3.07 10.48
CA VAL A 256 -3.77 2.35 9.45
C VAL A 256 -3.39 3.31 8.32
N VAL A 257 -2.11 3.27 7.92
CA VAL A 257 -1.56 4.06 6.81
C VAL A 257 -2.12 3.54 5.49
N GLU A 258 -2.73 4.44 4.73
CA GLU A 258 -3.43 4.12 3.48
C GLU A 258 -2.77 4.71 2.24
N ALA A 259 -1.92 5.73 2.41
CA ALA A 259 -1.07 6.23 1.35
C ALA A 259 0.17 6.92 1.90
N VAL A 260 1.25 6.80 1.14
CA VAL A 260 2.53 7.46 1.40
C VAL A 260 3.07 8.07 0.11
N GLU A 261 3.91 9.08 0.26
CA GLU A 261 4.68 9.70 -0.82
C GLU A 261 6.03 10.16 -0.30
N LEU A 262 6.91 10.65 -1.18
CA LEU A 262 8.15 11.30 -0.75
C LEU A 262 7.85 12.52 0.13
N ALA A 263 8.56 12.63 1.25
CA ALA A 263 8.45 13.74 2.19
C ALA A 263 8.95 15.06 1.57
N ARG A 264 9.86 14.98 0.61
CA ARG A 264 10.47 16.10 -0.09
C ARG A 264 10.16 16.02 -1.59
N PRO A 265 9.30 16.90 -2.13
CA PRO A 265 8.90 16.85 -3.54
C PRO A 265 10.05 17.02 -4.55
N ASP A 266 11.16 17.62 -4.14
CA ASP A 266 12.38 17.79 -4.95
C ASP A 266 13.18 16.49 -5.12
N GLU A 267 12.87 15.43 -4.36
CA GLU A 267 13.53 14.12 -4.49
C GLU A 267 12.96 13.24 -5.62
N GLY A 268 11.85 13.64 -6.23
CA GLY A 268 11.23 12.91 -7.34
C GLY A 268 9.73 12.68 -7.14
N TRP A 269 9.17 11.82 -7.99
CA TRP A 269 7.75 11.49 -7.95
C TRP A 269 7.56 10.06 -7.42
N LEU A 270 6.96 9.93 -6.25
CA LEU A 270 6.54 8.64 -5.71
C LEU A 270 5.22 8.81 -4.98
N LEU A 271 4.25 7.97 -5.34
CA LEU A 271 3.00 7.82 -4.62
C LEU A 271 2.75 6.33 -4.42
N ALA A 272 2.32 5.93 -3.23
CA ALA A 272 1.87 4.57 -3.00
C ALA A 272 0.57 4.57 -2.20
N VAL A 273 -0.34 3.66 -2.53
CA VAL A 273 -1.65 3.51 -1.86
C VAL A 273 -1.83 2.06 -1.40
N GLN A 274 -2.42 1.85 -0.22
CA GLN A 274 -2.58 0.51 0.38
C GLN A 274 -3.81 -0.25 -0.19
N ARG A 275 -4.80 0.53 -0.59
CA ARG A 275 -6.04 0.17 -1.29
C ARG A 275 -5.83 -0.26 -2.74
N HIS A 276 -6.86 -0.84 -3.36
CA HIS A 276 -6.89 -1.34 -4.74
C HIS A 276 -7.78 -0.50 -5.67
N PRO A 277 -7.32 0.67 -6.15
CA PRO A 277 -8.10 1.48 -7.09
C PRO A 277 -8.42 0.76 -8.42
N GLU A 278 -7.67 -0.30 -8.75
CA GLU A 278 -7.85 -1.16 -9.92
C GLU A 278 -8.92 -2.25 -9.75
N GLU A 279 -9.40 -2.52 -8.53
CA GLU A 279 -10.51 -3.46 -8.29
C GLU A 279 -11.82 -2.92 -8.90
N PRO A 280 -12.60 -3.73 -9.65
CA PRO A 280 -13.90 -3.34 -10.22
C PRO A 280 -14.90 -2.70 -9.24
N GLY A 281 -14.85 -3.05 -7.95
CA GLY A 281 -15.71 -2.47 -6.92
C GLY A 281 -15.27 -1.09 -6.42
N SER A 282 -14.10 -0.60 -6.85
CA SER A 282 -13.62 0.73 -6.47
C SER A 282 -14.42 1.83 -7.15
N PRO A 283 -14.69 2.96 -6.46
CA PRO A 283 -15.39 4.08 -7.07
C PRO A 283 -14.74 4.54 -8.39
N ASP A 284 -15.58 4.93 -9.34
CA ASP A 284 -15.16 5.32 -10.68
C ASP A 284 -14.09 6.43 -10.66
N GLY A 285 -13.13 6.32 -11.57
CA GLY A 285 -12.09 7.32 -11.77
C GLY A 285 -10.92 7.26 -10.78
N GLN A 286 -10.99 6.48 -9.69
CA GLN A 286 -9.90 6.43 -8.71
C GLN A 286 -8.57 5.96 -9.28
N LEU A 287 -8.57 4.88 -10.09
CA LEU A 287 -7.34 4.42 -10.73
C LEU A 287 -6.80 5.49 -11.69
N HIS A 288 -7.67 6.05 -12.53
CA HIS A 288 -7.30 7.04 -13.52
C HIS A 288 -6.68 8.29 -12.87
N ALA A 289 -7.26 8.77 -11.77
CA ALA A 289 -6.74 9.90 -11.01
C ALA A 289 -5.31 9.69 -10.49
N LEU A 290 -4.88 8.44 -10.24
CA LEU A 290 -3.49 8.14 -9.89
C LEU A 290 -2.59 8.00 -11.12
N LEU A 291 -3.10 7.36 -12.18
CA LEU A 291 -2.30 7.04 -13.36
C LEU A 291 -2.00 8.26 -14.23
N GLU A 292 -2.91 9.24 -14.35
CA GLU A 292 -2.66 10.44 -15.14
C GLU A 292 -1.46 11.27 -14.64
N PRO A 293 -1.41 11.72 -13.37
CA PRO A 293 -0.27 12.47 -12.87
C PRO A 293 1.01 11.63 -12.84
N PHE A 294 0.91 10.32 -12.62
CA PHE A 294 2.05 9.41 -12.73
C PHE A 294 2.64 9.38 -14.14
N VAL A 295 1.80 9.17 -15.17
CA VAL A 295 2.25 9.14 -16.56
C VAL A 295 2.81 10.49 -16.98
N GLU A 296 2.24 11.59 -16.50
CA GLU A 296 2.79 12.92 -16.75
C GLU A 296 4.17 13.10 -16.11
N ALA A 297 4.37 12.65 -14.87
CA ALA A 297 5.69 12.63 -14.25
C ALA A 297 6.69 11.81 -15.08
N CYS A 298 6.28 10.68 -15.64
CA CYS A 298 7.14 9.84 -16.49
C CYS A 298 7.58 10.54 -17.78
N ARG A 299 6.75 11.43 -18.35
CA ARG A 299 7.12 12.23 -19.53
C ARG A 299 8.17 13.30 -19.22
N GLN A 300 8.18 13.79 -17.99
CA GLN A 300 9.07 14.86 -17.54
C GLN A 300 10.37 14.31 -16.93
N ALA A 301 10.43 13.00 -16.65
CA ALA A 301 11.58 12.36 -16.04
C ALA A 301 12.83 12.49 -16.93
N PRO A 302 14.02 12.69 -16.34
CA PRO A 302 15.27 12.74 -17.08
C PRO A 302 15.45 11.49 -17.95
N VAL A 303 15.79 11.67 -19.22
CA VAL A 303 16.27 10.58 -20.07
C VAL A 303 17.78 10.64 -20.04
N ASP A 304 18.45 9.54 -19.66
CA ASP A 304 19.91 9.46 -19.78
C ASP A 304 20.29 9.60 -21.26
N VAL A 305 20.73 10.80 -21.62
CA VAL A 305 21.36 11.06 -22.91
C VAL A 305 22.78 10.55 -22.77
N ALA A 306 23.11 9.49 -23.50
CA ALA A 306 24.49 9.01 -23.61
C ALA A 306 25.42 10.18 -23.96
N GLY A 307 26.33 10.52 -23.04
CA GLY A 307 27.43 11.45 -23.27
C GLY A 307 28.55 10.84 -24.10
#